data_AF-A0AAV5CHZ0-F1
#
_entry.id   AF-A0AAV5CHZ0-F1
#
_cell.length_a   1.000
_cell.length_b   1.000
_cell.length_c   1.000
_cell.angle_alpha   90.00
_cell.angle_beta   90.00
_cell.angle_gamma   90.00
#
_symmetry.space_group_name_H-M   'P 1'
#
loop_
_entity.id
_entity.type
_entity.pdbx_description
1 polymer ?
#
loop_
_entity_poly.entity_id
_entity_poly.type
_entity_poly.pdbx_seq_one_letter_code
_entity_poly.pdbx_strand_id
1 'polypeptide(L)'
;MLHFLSPSSHLRPRFLLLSNPPANLRFLTMSAAASSSSFRPSRGAAVSVPSIGADEAGTAAEAAFQRHTSPNLRRNGTGVAVVWFRNDLRILDNEALVRAWASSEAVLPVVYCIDPRDFEGRTHYFGFPKTGASRVQFLIECLEDLKQNLRKKGLDLLVRNGKPEEILLAIAKAVYAHKETCSEELLVERLVSKGLERVVITQGASDQKKPRSPKLQFIWGTTMYHIDDLPFTVNNLPDVYTQFRKAVESKSSVRNCSKLPPLLGPAPTSSLDEIGGWGTIPTLESLGISVTKAGGENAALGRVHEYFWKKDQLKVYKETRNGMLGPDYSTKFSPWLASGSLSPRYICEEVKRYERQRIANDSTYWLVCLLINFH
;
A
#
# COMPACT_ATOMS: atom_id res chain seq x y z
N MET A 1 -29.76 33.03 -52.54
CA MET A 1 -29.77 31.61 -52.97
C MET A 1 -29.76 30.78 -51.68
N LEU A 2 -30.91 30.38 -51.12
CA LEU A 2 -31.77 29.25 -51.53
C LEU A 2 -30.92 27.97 -51.69
N HIS A 3 -31.14 26.81 -51.08
CA HIS A 3 -32.23 26.27 -50.25
C HIS A 3 -31.71 24.97 -49.57
N PHE A 4 -32.39 24.59 -48.50
CA PHE A 4 -32.54 23.26 -47.87
C PHE A 4 -32.23 22.01 -48.72
N LEU A 5 -31.77 20.92 -48.06
CA LEU A 5 -32.53 19.66 -47.84
C LEU A 5 -31.66 18.55 -47.21
N SER A 6 -32.11 18.05 -46.04
CA SER A 6 -32.04 16.62 -45.65
C SER A 6 -33.17 15.86 -46.37
N PRO A 7 -33.15 14.52 -46.60
CA PRO A 7 -33.22 13.55 -45.48
C PRO A 7 -32.62 12.13 -45.70
N SER A 8 -32.37 11.47 -44.56
CA SER A 8 -32.63 10.05 -44.23
C SER A 8 -32.29 8.90 -45.20
N SER A 9 -31.49 7.94 -44.74
CA SER A 9 -31.88 6.52 -44.74
C SER A 9 -31.03 5.65 -43.80
N HIS A 10 -31.73 4.69 -43.20
CA HIS A 10 -31.34 3.77 -42.14
C HIS A 10 -30.29 2.74 -42.55
N LEU A 11 -29.40 2.35 -41.62
CA LEU A 11 -28.87 0.98 -41.53
C LEU A 11 -28.51 0.64 -40.08
N ARG A 12 -29.37 -0.18 -39.45
CA ARG A 12 -29.10 -0.88 -38.17
C ARG A 12 -28.32 -2.16 -38.46
N PRO A 13 -27.29 -2.54 -37.67
CA PRO A 13 -26.84 -3.93 -37.63
C PRO A 13 -27.75 -4.75 -36.71
N ARG A 14 -28.36 -5.79 -37.26
CA ARG A 14 -29.22 -6.76 -36.58
C ARG A 14 -28.41 -7.60 -35.58
N PHE A 15 -28.95 -7.72 -34.36
CA PHE A 15 -28.70 -8.84 -33.46
C PHE A 15 -29.17 -10.14 -34.12
N LEU A 16 -28.30 -11.15 -34.14
CA LEU A 16 -28.69 -12.55 -34.36
C LEU A 16 -28.35 -13.33 -33.09
N LEU A 17 -29.40 -13.61 -32.33
CA LEU A 17 -29.44 -14.67 -31.32
C LEU A 17 -29.47 -16.01 -32.06
N LEU A 18 -28.45 -16.85 -31.85
CA LEU A 18 -28.54 -18.27 -32.13
C LEU A 18 -28.08 -19.07 -30.89
N SER A 19 -29.03 -19.84 -30.42
CA SER A 19 -29.05 -20.98 -29.49
C SER A 19 -27.78 -21.84 -29.34
N ASN A 20 -27.45 -22.19 -28.09
CA ASN A 20 -26.65 -23.36 -27.64
C ASN A 20 -27.27 -24.71 -28.11
N PRO A 21 -26.65 -25.93 -28.00
CA PRO A 21 -25.39 -26.39 -27.32
C PRO A 21 -24.57 -27.39 -28.23
N PRO A 22 -23.73 -28.39 -27.79
CA PRO A 22 -23.11 -28.72 -26.50
C PRO A 22 -21.56 -28.95 -26.53
N ALA A 23 -21.04 -29.35 -25.37
CA ALA A 23 -19.66 -29.62 -24.97
C ALA A 23 -18.78 -30.48 -25.89
N ASN A 24 -17.50 -30.07 -26.02
CA ASN A 24 -16.26 -30.88 -25.97
C ASN A 24 -15.12 -30.10 -26.65
N LEU A 25 -14.27 -29.39 -25.89
CA LEU A 25 -12.98 -28.93 -26.42
C LEU A 25 -11.85 -29.78 -25.84
N ARG A 26 -11.39 -30.72 -26.68
CA ARG A 26 -10.15 -31.46 -26.48
C ARG A 26 -8.97 -30.47 -26.53
N PHE A 27 -8.09 -30.54 -25.52
CA PHE A 27 -6.79 -29.90 -25.56
C PHE A 27 -5.96 -30.48 -26.72
N LEU A 28 -5.61 -29.64 -27.69
CA LEU A 28 -4.61 -29.96 -28.71
C LEU A 28 -3.22 -29.73 -28.10
N THR A 29 -2.64 -30.81 -27.61
CA THR A 29 -1.21 -30.90 -27.29
C THR A 29 -0.41 -30.94 -28.59
N MET A 30 0.29 -29.86 -28.93
CA MET A 30 1.33 -29.91 -29.96
C MET A 30 2.61 -30.43 -29.33
N SER A 31 2.96 -31.67 -29.69
CA SER A 31 4.25 -32.30 -29.40
C SER A 31 5.31 -31.71 -30.34
N ALA A 32 6.26 -30.95 -29.78
CA ALA A 32 7.47 -30.56 -30.49
C ALA A 32 8.60 -31.49 -30.02
N ALA A 33 9.11 -32.31 -30.95
CA ALA A 33 10.20 -33.24 -30.73
C ALA A 33 11.49 -32.48 -30.33
N ALA A 34 12.05 -32.84 -29.19
CA ALA A 34 13.31 -32.30 -28.68
C ALA A 34 14.50 -33.00 -29.35
N SER A 35 15.32 -32.25 -30.09
CA SER A 35 16.68 -32.64 -30.38
C SER A 35 17.60 -32.20 -29.23
N SER A 36 18.38 -33.15 -28.73
CA SER A 36 19.26 -32.98 -27.58
C SER A 36 20.45 -32.09 -27.90
N SER A 37 20.42 -30.85 -27.43
CA SER A 37 21.62 -30.08 -27.11
C SER A 37 21.54 -29.62 -25.66
N SER A 38 22.44 -30.14 -24.83
CA SER A 38 22.53 -29.83 -23.40
C SER A 38 23.18 -28.46 -23.20
N PHE A 39 22.46 -27.40 -23.56
CA PHE A 39 22.71 -26.07 -23.01
C PHE A 39 21.92 -25.96 -21.70
N ARG A 40 22.57 -26.27 -20.57
CA ARG A 40 22.10 -25.78 -19.26
C ARG A 40 22.56 -24.32 -19.17
N PRO A 41 21.69 -23.31 -19.32
CA PRO A 41 22.06 -22.00 -18.82
C PRO A 41 22.17 -22.17 -17.30
N SER A 42 23.34 -21.83 -16.75
CA SER A 42 23.45 -21.60 -15.32
C SER A 42 22.40 -20.55 -14.96
N ARG A 43 21.30 -20.98 -14.31
CA ARG A 43 20.37 -20.04 -13.67
C ARG A 43 21.22 -19.27 -12.66
N GLY A 44 21.61 -18.05 -13.00
CA GLY A 44 22.21 -17.14 -12.03
C GLY A 44 21.29 -17.11 -10.81
N ALA A 45 21.80 -17.53 -9.65
CA ALA A 45 21.01 -17.59 -8.43
C ALA A 45 20.38 -16.22 -8.21
N ALA A 46 19.06 -16.17 -8.17
CA ALA A 46 18.36 -14.92 -7.98
C ALA A 46 18.68 -14.43 -6.56
N VAL A 47 19.31 -13.25 -6.46
CA VAL A 47 19.78 -12.69 -5.18
C VAL A 47 18.59 -12.10 -4.44
N SER A 48 18.41 -12.49 -3.17
CA SER A 48 17.35 -11.95 -2.33
C SER A 48 17.60 -10.48 -2.00
N VAL A 49 16.53 -9.67 -1.99
CA VAL A 49 16.59 -8.28 -1.55
C VAL A 49 15.53 -8.06 -0.46
N PRO A 50 15.91 -7.63 0.75
CA PRO A 50 17.29 -7.42 1.23
C PRO A 50 18.16 -8.70 1.22
N SER A 51 19.49 -8.53 1.16
CA SER A 51 20.42 -9.67 1.25
C SER A 51 20.79 -10.03 2.69
N ILE A 52 20.43 -9.17 3.65
CA ILE A 52 20.57 -9.44 5.08
C ILE A 52 19.50 -10.43 5.55
N GLY A 53 19.83 -11.24 6.57
CA GLY A 53 18.91 -12.21 7.16
C GLY A 53 17.73 -11.55 7.91
N ALA A 54 16.67 -12.32 8.15
CA ALA A 54 15.46 -11.84 8.82
C ALA A 54 15.73 -11.25 10.21
N ASP A 55 16.66 -11.83 10.99
CA ASP A 55 17.02 -11.34 12.33
C ASP A 55 17.70 -9.96 12.27
N GLU A 56 18.59 -9.76 11.30
CA GLU A 56 19.27 -8.49 11.09
C GLU A 56 18.28 -7.41 10.60
N ALA A 57 17.37 -7.79 9.70
CA ALA A 57 16.29 -6.91 9.25
C ALA A 57 15.36 -6.53 10.42
N GLY A 58 15.01 -7.48 11.29
CA GLY A 58 14.24 -7.26 12.50
C GLY A 58 14.95 -6.32 13.48
N THR A 59 16.26 -6.49 13.69
CA THR A 59 17.06 -5.60 14.53
C THR A 59 17.10 -4.16 13.97
N ALA A 60 17.28 -4.02 12.66
CA ALA A 60 17.24 -2.72 11.99
C ALA A 60 15.84 -2.05 12.12
N ALA A 61 14.78 -2.85 12.02
CA ALA A 61 13.41 -2.39 12.20
C ALA A 61 13.14 -1.94 13.64
N GLU A 62 13.57 -2.69 14.65
CA GLU A 62 13.45 -2.33 16.06
C GLU A 62 14.18 -1.03 16.38
N ALA A 63 15.40 -0.85 15.86
CA ALA A 63 16.14 0.41 15.98
C ALA A 63 15.40 1.57 15.30
N ALA A 64 14.75 1.35 14.16
CA ALA A 64 13.93 2.36 13.50
C ALA A 64 12.67 2.71 14.32
N PHE A 65 11.97 1.72 14.85
CA PHE A 65 10.80 1.91 15.71
C PHE A 65 11.15 2.67 16.99
N GLN A 66 12.27 2.34 17.64
CA GLN A 66 12.73 3.03 18.84
C GLN A 66 12.98 4.53 18.58
N ARG A 67 13.64 4.88 17.47
CA ARG A 67 13.91 6.29 17.09
C ARG A 67 12.65 7.10 16.79
N HIS A 68 11.56 6.43 16.38
CA HIS A 68 10.30 7.05 16.01
C HIS A 68 9.21 6.89 17.08
N THR A 69 9.52 6.24 18.20
CA THR A 69 8.60 6.09 19.33
C THR A 69 8.71 7.32 20.25
N SER A 70 7.58 7.86 20.70
CA SER A 70 7.51 8.95 21.67
C SER A 70 6.52 8.60 22.79
N PRO A 71 6.95 8.60 24.07
CA PRO A 71 6.06 8.31 25.20
C PRO A 71 5.10 9.46 25.53
N ASN A 72 5.32 10.64 24.97
CA ASN A 72 4.58 11.86 25.31
C ASN A 72 3.23 12.00 24.57
N LEU A 73 2.86 11.02 23.75
CA LEU A 73 1.61 11.03 23.02
C LEU A 73 0.44 10.77 23.97
N ARG A 74 -0.62 11.57 23.85
CA ARG A 74 -1.82 11.49 24.69
C ARG A 74 -2.96 10.84 23.94
N ARG A 75 -3.72 10.00 24.66
CA ARG A 75 -4.93 9.35 24.16
C ARG A 75 -6.15 9.91 24.90
N ASN A 76 -6.96 10.70 24.20
CA ASN A 76 -8.11 11.41 24.80
C ASN A 76 -9.44 11.03 24.14
N GLY A 77 -9.41 10.06 23.23
CA GLY A 77 -10.57 9.63 22.47
C GLY A 77 -11.56 8.77 23.23
N THR A 78 -12.74 8.60 22.65
CA THR A 78 -13.80 7.74 23.19
C THR A 78 -14.27 6.75 22.14
N GLY A 79 -14.58 5.51 22.56
CA GLY A 79 -15.13 4.50 21.68
C GLY A 79 -14.09 3.74 20.86
N VAL A 80 -14.57 3.00 19.86
CA VAL A 80 -13.76 2.10 19.02
C VAL A 80 -13.54 2.74 17.65
N ALA A 81 -12.27 2.90 17.26
CA ALA A 81 -11.88 3.29 15.91
C ALA A 81 -11.36 2.09 15.13
N VAL A 82 -11.78 1.98 13.87
CA VAL A 82 -11.30 0.99 12.91
C VAL A 82 -10.31 1.68 11.98
N VAL A 83 -9.15 1.06 11.78
CA VAL A 83 -8.23 1.49 10.71
C VAL A 83 -8.42 0.55 9.52
N TRP A 84 -8.54 1.08 8.32
CA TRP A 84 -8.63 0.30 7.09
C TRP A 84 -7.31 0.43 6.34
N PHE A 85 -6.59 -0.70 6.22
CA PHE A 85 -5.32 -0.75 5.51
C PHE A 85 -5.51 -1.22 4.07
N ARG A 86 -4.67 -0.66 3.19
CA ARG A 86 -4.66 -0.86 1.74
C ARG A 86 -3.21 -0.95 1.26
N ASN A 87 -2.73 0.08 0.56
CA ASN A 87 -1.33 0.24 0.12
C ASN A 87 -0.52 1.04 1.15
N ASP A 88 -0.74 0.78 2.43
CA ASP A 88 -0.10 1.46 3.56
C ASP A 88 0.29 0.49 4.68
N LEU A 89 0.80 -0.69 4.27
CA LEU A 89 1.11 -1.84 5.12
C LEU A 89 2.35 -1.61 6.01
N ARG A 90 2.29 -0.60 6.87
CA ARG A 90 3.33 -0.18 7.83
C ARG A 90 2.72 0.41 9.10
N ILE A 91 3.48 0.36 10.19
CA ILE A 91 3.19 1.08 11.42
C ILE A 91 3.92 2.42 11.45
N LEU A 92 5.19 2.45 11.00
CA LEU A 92 6.04 3.64 11.01
C LEU A 92 5.49 4.72 10.08
N ASP A 93 5.38 5.94 10.61
CA ASP A 93 4.87 7.08 9.85
C ASP A 93 3.49 6.82 9.19
N ASN A 94 2.64 6.07 9.90
CA ASN A 94 1.24 5.86 9.52
C ASN A 94 0.35 6.84 10.30
N GLU A 95 -0.03 7.94 9.62
CA GLU A 95 -0.83 8.99 10.25
C GLU A 95 -2.28 8.54 10.47
N ALA A 96 -2.82 7.68 9.60
CA ALA A 96 -4.14 7.08 9.82
C ALA A 96 -4.21 6.28 11.12
N LEU A 97 -3.18 5.47 11.39
CA LEU A 97 -3.07 4.72 12.62
C LEU A 97 -2.93 5.61 13.85
N VAL A 98 -2.06 6.64 13.80
CA VAL A 98 -1.83 7.55 14.93
C VAL A 98 -3.06 8.41 15.23
N ARG A 99 -3.75 8.92 14.21
CA ARG A 99 -4.99 9.69 14.41
C ARG A 99 -6.11 8.81 14.95
N ALA A 100 -6.25 7.58 14.44
CA ALA A 100 -7.21 6.62 14.98
C ALA A 100 -6.93 6.37 16.46
N TRP A 101 -5.68 6.05 16.82
CA TRP A 101 -5.26 5.84 18.20
C TRP A 101 -5.53 7.04 19.11
N ALA A 102 -5.18 8.25 18.69
CA ALA A 102 -5.39 9.46 19.49
C ALA A 102 -6.89 9.75 19.72
N SER A 103 -7.72 9.37 18.75
CA SER A 103 -9.18 9.62 18.72
C SER A 103 -10.04 8.54 19.36
N SER A 104 -9.46 7.41 19.80
CA SER A 104 -10.22 6.29 20.36
C SER A 104 -9.72 5.80 21.71
N GLU A 105 -10.59 5.06 22.41
CA GLU A 105 -10.25 4.34 23.65
C GLU A 105 -9.82 2.90 23.35
N ALA A 106 -10.34 2.31 22.28
CA ALA A 106 -9.79 1.09 21.73
C ALA A 106 -9.58 1.29 20.23
N VAL A 107 -8.42 0.91 19.74
CA VAL A 107 -8.21 0.78 18.30
C VAL A 107 -8.60 -0.65 17.99
N LEU A 108 -9.63 -0.87 17.18
CA LEU A 108 -9.76 -2.15 16.49
C LEU A 108 -8.74 -2.09 15.37
N PRO A 109 -7.62 -2.80 15.51
CA PRO A 109 -6.58 -2.73 14.55
C PRO A 109 -7.04 -3.46 13.30
N VAL A 110 -7.23 -2.63 12.29
CA VAL A 110 -6.71 -2.91 10.96
C VAL A 110 -7.46 -4.02 10.23
N VAL A 111 -8.54 -3.64 9.56
CA VAL A 111 -9.18 -4.53 8.57
C VAL A 111 -8.35 -4.46 7.29
N TYR A 112 -7.76 -5.59 6.89
CA TYR A 112 -7.31 -5.78 5.51
C TYR A 112 -8.32 -6.66 4.78
N CYS A 113 -8.94 -6.08 3.76
CA CYS A 113 -9.90 -6.78 2.91
C CYS A 113 -9.16 -7.31 1.68
N ILE A 114 -9.11 -8.63 1.53
CA ILE A 114 -8.69 -9.29 0.31
C ILE A 114 -9.85 -9.15 -0.68
N ASP A 115 -9.75 -8.11 -1.49
CA ASP A 115 -10.79 -7.72 -2.43
C ASP A 115 -10.73 -8.63 -3.68
N PRO A 116 -11.81 -9.38 -4.00
CA PRO A 116 -11.82 -10.24 -5.19
C PRO A 116 -11.52 -9.47 -6.48
N ARG A 117 -11.79 -8.16 -6.54
CA ARG A 117 -11.47 -7.32 -7.70
C ARG A 117 -9.98 -7.28 -8.01
N ASP A 118 -9.12 -7.41 -7.00
CA ASP A 118 -7.67 -7.32 -7.17
C ASP A 118 -7.04 -8.67 -7.54
N PHE A 119 -7.62 -9.78 -7.07
CA PHE A 119 -7.03 -11.12 -7.24
C PHE A 119 -7.69 -11.94 -8.33
N GLU A 120 -9.02 -11.85 -8.47
CA GLU A 120 -9.79 -12.54 -9.51
C GLU A 120 -10.05 -11.64 -10.72
N GLY A 121 -9.84 -10.33 -10.57
CA GLY A 121 -10.02 -9.36 -11.63
C GLY A 121 -9.04 -9.52 -12.79
N ARG A 122 -9.40 -8.90 -13.92
CA ARG A 122 -8.57 -8.87 -15.13
C ARG A 122 -8.26 -7.42 -15.51
N THR A 123 -7.10 -7.20 -16.14
CA THR A 123 -6.71 -5.89 -16.67
C THR A 123 -7.72 -5.40 -17.70
N HIS A 124 -7.97 -4.09 -17.70
CA HIS A 124 -9.10 -3.48 -18.39
C HIS A 124 -9.16 -3.78 -19.90
N TYR A 125 -8.02 -3.67 -20.60
CA TYR A 125 -7.99 -3.80 -22.06
C TYR A 125 -7.67 -5.23 -22.54
N PHE A 126 -6.71 -5.90 -21.91
CA PHE A 126 -6.12 -7.13 -22.44
C PHE A 126 -6.48 -8.38 -21.63
N GLY A 127 -7.21 -8.22 -20.53
CA GLY A 127 -7.69 -9.36 -19.76
C GLY A 127 -6.56 -10.19 -19.11
N PHE A 128 -5.36 -9.66 -18.89
CA PHE A 128 -4.35 -10.32 -18.06
C PHE A 128 -4.78 -10.38 -16.59
N PRO A 129 -4.27 -11.32 -15.78
CA PRO A 129 -4.49 -11.31 -14.34
C PRO A 129 -4.15 -9.95 -13.72
N LYS A 130 -5.06 -9.39 -12.92
CA LYS A 130 -4.86 -8.07 -12.29
C LYS A 130 -3.66 -8.08 -11.33
N THR A 131 -3.43 -9.19 -10.65
CA THR A 131 -2.32 -9.38 -9.73
C THR A 131 -1.56 -10.66 -10.08
N GLY A 132 -0.31 -10.51 -10.53
CA GLY A 132 0.56 -11.64 -10.78
C GLY A 132 1.04 -12.29 -9.48
N ALA A 133 1.35 -13.59 -9.53
CA ALA A 133 1.73 -14.39 -8.36
C ALA A 133 2.86 -13.77 -7.53
N SER A 134 3.86 -13.15 -8.16
CA SER A 134 4.96 -12.51 -7.42
C SER A 134 4.52 -11.33 -6.56
N ARG A 135 3.51 -10.58 -7.01
CA ARG A 135 2.93 -9.48 -6.23
C ARG A 135 2.02 -10.01 -5.12
N VAL A 136 1.29 -11.11 -5.39
CA VAL A 136 0.51 -11.82 -4.35
C VAL A 136 1.41 -12.32 -3.24
N GLN A 137 2.52 -12.98 -3.59
CA GLN A 137 3.51 -13.45 -2.61
C GLN A 137 4.04 -12.31 -1.75
N PHE A 138 4.52 -11.26 -2.40
CA PHE A 138 5.05 -10.10 -1.69
C PHE A 138 4.02 -9.48 -0.74
N LEU A 139 2.75 -9.43 -1.16
CA LEU A 139 1.67 -8.91 -0.34
C LEU A 139 1.37 -9.79 0.88
N ILE A 140 1.34 -11.12 0.71
CA ILE A 140 1.15 -12.06 1.82
C ILE A 140 2.24 -11.87 2.87
N GLU A 141 3.50 -11.79 2.43
CA GLU A 141 4.65 -11.52 3.29
C GLU A 141 4.52 -10.14 3.99
N CYS A 142 3.99 -9.12 3.29
CA CYS A 142 3.71 -7.83 3.91
C CYS A 142 2.63 -7.91 5.01
N LEU A 143 1.56 -8.69 4.79
CA LEU A 143 0.47 -8.84 5.76
C LEU A 143 0.91 -9.63 6.99
N GLU A 144 1.72 -10.68 6.81
CA GLU A 144 2.30 -11.44 7.92
C GLU A 144 3.20 -10.56 8.78
N ASP A 145 4.08 -9.78 8.16
CA ASP A 145 4.98 -8.86 8.87
C ASP A 145 4.20 -7.76 9.61
N LEU A 146 3.19 -7.17 8.97
CA LEU A 146 2.31 -6.18 9.60
C LEU A 146 1.58 -6.77 10.81
N LYS A 147 1.05 -8.00 10.69
CA LYS A 147 0.39 -8.70 11.79
C LYS A 147 1.32 -8.93 12.97
N GLN A 148 2.56 -9.36 12.71
CA GLN A 148 3.57 -9.54 13.75
C GLN A 148 3.94 -8.21 14.42
N ASN A 149 4.15 -7.15 13.65
CA ASN A 149 4.49 -5.82 14.18
C ASN A 149 3.33 -5.22 15.01
N LEU A 150 2.08 -5.43 14.60
CA LEU A 150 0.91 -5.01 15.38
C LEU A 150 0.80 -5.78 16.70
N ARG A 151 1.05 -7.09 16.69
CA ARG A 151 1.11 -7.94 17.91
C ARG A 151 2.15 -7.48 18.90
N LYS A 152 3.36 -7.13 18.43
CA LYS A 152 4.40 -6.54 19.28
C LYS A 152 3.96 -5.22 19.94
N LYS A 153 2.99 -4.51 19.36
CA LYS A 153 2.45 -3.24 19.86
C LYS A 153 1.12 -3.37 20.64
N GLY A 154 0.68 -4.60 20.93
CA GLY A 154 -0.55 -4.87 21.69
C GLY A 154 -1.84 -4.80 20.86
N LEU A 155 -1.73 -4.94 19.54
CA LEU A 155 -2.82 -5.01 18.56
C LEU A 155 -2.75 -6.35 17.81
N ASP A 156 -3.64 -6.59 16.85
CA ASP A 156 -3.54 -7.71 15.91
C ASP A 156 -4.06 -7.26 14.53
N LEU A 157 -4.09 -8.12 13.52
CA LEU A 157 -4.56 -7.77 12.17
C LEU A 157 -5.82 -8.58 11.83
N LEU A 158 -6.93 -7.89 11.53
CA LEU A 158 -8.15 -8.53 11.04
C LEU A 158 -8.08 -8.69 9.52
N VAL A 159 -7.95 -9.93 9.04
CA VAL A 159 -7.94 -10.23 7.59
C VAL A 159 -9.26 -10.85 7.18
N ARG A 160 -9.87 -10.32 6.12
CA ARG A 160 -11.16 -10.80 5.60
C ARG A 160 -11.16 -10.88 4.08
N ASN A 161 -11.77 -11.94 3.55
CA ASN A 161 -12.01 -12.09 2.13
C ASN A 161 -13.36 -11.46 1.78
N GLY A 162 -13.36 -10.53 0.83
CA GLY A 162 -14.59 -9.86 0.40
C GLY A 162 -14.39 -8.37 0.13
N LYS A 163 -15.48 -7.72 -0.24
CA LYS A 163 -15.47 -6.31 -0.61
C LYS A 163 -15.38 -5.41 0.63
N PRO A 164 -14.51 -4.38 0.65
CA PRO A 164 -14.43 -3.41 1.74
C PRO A 164 -15.78 -2.76 2.08
N GLU A 165 -16.59 -2.44 1.07
CA GLU A 165 -17.91 -1.84 1.24
C GLU A 165 -18.96 -2.76 1.85
N GLU A 166 -18.68 -4.04 2.07
CA GLU A 166 -19.57 -4.97 2.78
C GLU A 166 -19.01 -5.24 4.18
N ILE A 167 -17.70 -5.52 4.26
CA ILE A 167 -17.02 -5.87 5.52
C ILE A 167 -16.96 -4.67 6.47
N LEU A 168 -16.63 -3.48 5.96
CA LEU A 168 -16.51 -2.29 6.82
C LEU A 168 -17.87 -1.88 7.39
N LEU A 169 -18.98 -2.12 6.68
CA LEU A 169 -20.33 -1.79 7.17
C LEU A 169 -20.73 -2.65 8.37
N ALA A 170 -20.26 -3.91 8.41
CA ALA A 170 -20.56 -4.82 9.51
C ALA A 170 -19.80 -4.45 10.81
N ILE A 171 -18.68 -3.72 10.70
CA ILE A 171 -17.73 -3.52 11.81
C ILE A 171 -17.69 -2.05 12.28
N ALA A 172 -17.98 -1.09 11.40
CA ALA A 172 -17.61 0.30 11.60
C ALA A 172 -18.50 1.08 12.57
N LYS A 173 -17.87 1.67 13.59
CA LYS A 173 -18.38 2.85 14.32
C LYS A 173 -17.67 4.15 13.90
N ALA A 174 -16.36 4.07 13.64
CA ALA A 174 -15.55 5.10 13.01
C ALA A 174 -14.43 4.44 12.20
N VAL A 175 -14.16 4.90 10.99
CA VAL A 175 -13.17 4.31 10.06
C VAL A 175 -12.14 5.36 9.66
N TYR A 176 -10.87 5.01 9.78
CA TYR A 176 -9.73 5.81 9.36
C TYR A 176 -8.96 5.07 8.27
N ALA A 177 -8.65 5.75 7.17
CA ALA A 177 -7.89 5.16 6.07
C ALA A 177 -6.97 6.21 5.43
N HIS A 178 -5.89 5.77 4.78
CA HIS A 178 -5.16 6.67 3.90
C HIS A 178 -6.00 7.00 2.65
N LYS A 179 -5.87 8.24 2.19
CA LYS A 179 -6.51 8.74 0.97
C LYS A 179 -5.75 8.23 -0.25
N GLU A 180 -6.46 7.61 -1.17
CA GLU A 180 -5.89 7.19 -2.45
C GLU A 180 -6.20 8.21 -3.57
N THR A 181 -5.49 8.07 -4.69
CA THR A 181 -5.62 8.96 -5.85
C THR A 181 -6.03 8.26 -7.14
N CYS A 182 -5.83 6.94 -7.19
CA CYS A 182 -6.14 6.12 -8.37
C CYS A 182 -7.66 5.89 -8.51
N SER A 183 -8.14 5.80 -9.74
CA SER A 183 -9.58 5.84 -10.06
C SER A 183 -10.36 4.64 -9.50
N GLU A 184 -9.77 3.45 -9.52
CA GLU A 184 -10.38 2.24 -8.95
C GLU A 184 -10.49 2.35 -7.42
N GLU A 185 -9.43 2.87 -6.79
CA GLU A 185 -9.36 3.08 -5.36
C GLU A 185 -10.36 4.13 -4.89
N LEU A 186 -10.50 5.24 -5.62
CA LEU A 186 -11.50 6.28 -5.39
C LEU A 186 -12.93 5.76 -5.58
N LEU A 187 -13.14 4.80 -6.49
CA LEU A 187 -14.44 4.14 -6.65
C LEU A 187 -14.79 3.34 -5.40
N VAL A 188 -13.86 2.55 -4.87
CA VAL A 188 -14.06 1.79 -3.62
C VAL A 188 -14.33 2.74 -2.45
N GLU A 189 -13.55 3.82 -2.31
CA GLU A 189 -13.81 4.85 -1.28
C GLU A 189 -15.23 5.42 -1.36
N ARG A 190 -15.71 5.71 -2.58
CA ARG A 190 -17.05 6.23 -2.81
C ARG A 190 -18.13 5.19 -2.47
N LEU A 191 -17.90 3.90 -2.75
CA LEU A 191 -18.82 2.82 -2.39
C LEU A 191 -18.90 2.64 -0.87
N VAL A 192 -17.75 2.63 -0.18
CA VAL A 192 -17.68 2.53 1.29
C VAL A 192 -18.38 3.72 1.94
N SER A 193 -18.11 4.95 1.50
CA SER A 193 -18.77 6.15 2.02
C SER A 193 -20.29 6.07 1.89
N LYS A 194 -20.79 5.72 0.70
CA LYS A 194 -22.23 5.55 0.45
C LYS A 194 -22.84 4.41 1.27
N GLY A 195 -22.09 3.35 1.52
CA GLY A 195 -22.52 2.25 2.38
C GLY A 195 -22.67 2.70 3.83
N LEU A 196 -21.68 3.41 4.37
CA LEU A 196 -21.66 3.85 5.77
C LEU A 196 -22.76 4.88 6.06
N GLU A 197 -23.11 5.73 5.09
CA GLU A 197 -24.24 6.66 5.20
C GLU A 197 -25.59 5.95 5.41
N ARG A 198 -25.73 4.71 4.93
CA ARG A 198 -26.96 3.90 5.07
C ARG A 198 -27.03 3.16 6.40
N VAL A 199 -25.92 3.06 7.14
CA VAL A 199 -25.86 2.37 8.43
C VAL A 199 -26.35 3.32 9.53
N VAL A 200 -27.48 2.97 10.16
CA VAL A 200 -28.01 3.69 11.33
C VAL A 200 -27.52 2.99 12.59
N ILE A 201 -26.68 3.68 13.38
CA ILE A 201 -26.29 3.19 14.70
C ILE A 201 -27.40 3.57 15.69
N THR A 202 -28.23 2.61 16.09
CA THR A 202 -29.15 2.74 17.22
C THR A 202 -28.36 2.59 18.52
N GLN A 203 -28.10 3.69 19.24
CA GLN A 203 -27.68 3.60 20.64
C GLN A 203 -28.91 3.41 21.55
N GLY A 204 -28.75 2.63 22.62
CA GLY A 204 -29.80 2.23 23.54
C GLY A 204 -30.62 3.39 24.13
N ALA A 205 -31.79 3.02 24.65
CA ALA A 205 -32.98 3.83 24.92
C ALA A 205 -32.89 5.00 25.93
N SER A 206 -31.74 5.65 26.15
CA SER A 206 -31.64 6.75 27.13
C SER A 206 -31.04 8.08 26.64
N ASP A 207 -30.61 8.22 25.39
CA ASP A 207 -30.01 9.49 24.93
C ASP A 207 -30.71 9.99 23.66
N GLN A 208 -31.42 11.12 23.77
CA GLN A 208 -32.01 11.86 22.65
C GLN A 208 -30.94 12.53 21.75
N LYS A 209 -29.91 11.79 21.33
CA LYS A 209 -28.93 12.26 20.33
C LYS A 209 -29.26 11.61 19.00
N LYS A 210 -29.38 12.44 17.96
CA LYS A 210 -29.65 12.05 16.56
C LYS A 210 -28.89 10.76 16.18
N PRO A 211 -29.49 9.87 15.36
CA PRO A 211 -28.77 8.74 14.80
C PRO A 211 -27.48 9.23 14.14
N ARG A 212 -26.34 8.70 14.59
CA ARG A 212 -25.02 9.02 14.03
C ARG A 212 -24.62 7.91 13.08
N SER A 213 -24.35 8.28 11.83
CA SER A 213 -23.65 7.40 10.90
C SER A 213 -22.19 7.23 11.33
N PRO A 214 -21.54 6.11 10.99
CA PRO A 214 -20.12 5.94 11.22
C PRO A 214 -19.32 7.03 10.50
N LYS A 215 -18.36 7.66 11.18
CA LYS A 215 -17.50 8.68 10.56
C LYS A 215 -16.38 8.00 9.78
N LEU A 216 -16.31 8.25 8.47
CA LEU A 216 -15.18 7.88 7.62
C LEU A 216 -14.22 9.06 7.48
N GLN A 217 -12.94 8.86 7.79
CA GLN A 217 -11.91 9.90 7.69
C GLN A 217 -10.73 9.42 6.84
N PHE A 218 -10.53 10.08 5.70
CA PHE A 218 -9.38 9.89 4.83
C PHE A 218 -8.23 10.82 5.22
N ILE A 219 -7.02 10.27 5.25
CA ILE A 219 -5.81 10.98 5.69
C ILE A 219 -4.76 10.87 4.59
N TRP A 220 -4.16 11.99 4.23
CA TRP A 220 -3.10 12.00 3.22
C TRP A 220 -1.78 11.52 3.82
N GLY A 221 -1.13 10.52 3.20
CA GLY A 221 0.06 9.89 3.80
C GLY A 221 0.96 9.10 2.85
N THR A 222 0.70 9.15 1.54
CA THR A 222 1.45 8.41 0.51
C THR A 222 2.62 9.21 -0.06
N THR A 223 2.58 10.53 0.01
CA THR A 223 3.57 11.41 -0.63
C THR A 223 4.63 11.97 0.32
N MET A 224 5.79 12.31 -0.26
CA MET A 224 6.90 12.94 0.45
C MET A 224 6.58 14.38 0.87
N TYR A 225 6.10 15.19 -0.08
CA TYR A 225 5.52 16.51 0.20
C TYR A 225 4.04 16.35 0.47
N HIS A 226 3.56 16.85 1.60
CA HIS A 226 2.14 16.78 1.92
C HIS A 226 1.35 17.71 0.99
N ILE A 227 0.16 17.29 0.58
CA ILE A 227 -0.71 18.03 -0.36
C ILE A 227 -0.99 19.47 0.11
N ASP A 228 -1.23 19.66 1.40
CA ASP A 228 -1.47 20.98 2.01
C ASP A 228 -0.23 21.89 2.08
N ASP A 229 0.98 21.34 1.90
CA ASP A 229 2.23 22.10 1.97
C ASP A 229 2.74 22.50 0.58
N LEU A 230 2.00 22.17 -0.49
CA LEU A 230 2.35 22.51 -1.87
C LEU A 230 2.17 24.01 -2.12
N PRO A 231 3.02 24.63 -2.96
CA PRO A 231 2.94 26.07 -3.24
C PRO A 231 1.90 26.42 -4.31
N PHE A 232 1.07 25.45 -4.70
CA PHE A 232 0.00 25.55 -5.67
C PHE A 232 -1.11 24.55 -5.30
N THR A 233 -2.29 24.75 -5.85
CA THR A 233 -3.40 23.79 -5.75
C THR A 233 -3.22 22.65 -6.76
N VAL A 234 -3.87 21.52 -6.53
CA VAL A 234 -3.80 20.35 -7.45
C VAL A 234 -4.27 20.71 -8.87
N ASN A 235 -5.23 21.62 -9.01
CA ASN A 235 -5.71 22.08 -10.31
C ASN A 235 -4.68 22.94 -11.07
N ASN A 236 -3.69 23.50 -10.36
CA ASN A 236 -2.63 24.33 -10.92
C ASN A 236 -1.26 23.63 -10.81
N LEU A 237 -1.26 22.29 -10.83
CA LEU A 237 -0.03 21.50 -10.82
C LEU A 237 0.74 21.77 -12.13
N PRO A 238 2.04 22.10 -12.08
CA PRO A 238 2.81 22.30 -13.30
C PRO A 238 2.90 21.01 -14.12
N ASP A 239 2.58 21.09 -15.42
CA ASP A 239 2.68 19.94 -16.35
C ASP A 239 4.11 19.45 -16.57
N VAL A 240 5.10 20.28 -16.21
CA VAL A 240 6.53 19.96 -16.34
C VAL A 240 7.13 19.64 -14.98
N TYR A 241 7.60 18.40 -14.79
CA TYR A 241 8.24 17.92 -13.56
C TYR A 241 9.31 18.87 -13.00
N THR A 242 10.17 19.42 -13.86
CA THR A 242 11.25 20.32 -13.41
C THR A 242 10.69 21.61 -12.78
N GLN A 243 9.54 22.10 -13.24
CA GLN A 243 8.87 23.26 -12.64
C GLN A 243 8.26 22.88 -11.29
N PHE A 244 7.57 21.74 -11.22
CA PHE A 244 7.04 21.17 -9.98
C PHE A 244 8.15 21.03 -8.93
N ARG A 245 9.24 20.32 -9.26
CA ARG A 245 10.38 20.08 -8.37
C ARG A 245 10.98 21.39 -7.84
N LYS A 246 11.31 22.33 -8.73
CA LYS A 246 11.89 23.62 -8.32
C LYS A 246 10.97 24.40 -7.38
N ALA A 247 9.66 24.34 -7.62
CA ALA A 247 8.68 25.04 -6.79
C ALA A 247 8.60 24.44 -5.39
N VAL A 248 8.48 23.11 -5.26
CA VAL A 248 8.38 22.43 -3.95
C VAL A 248 9.69 22.50 -3.17
N GLU A 249 10.85 22.37 -3.84
CA GLU A 249 12.16 22.52 -3.18
C GLU A 249 12.39 23.93 -2.64
N SER A 250 11.86 24.95 -3.31
CA SER A 250 12.04 26.35 -2.91
C SER A 250 11.03 26.83 -1.88
N LYS A 251 9.79 26.30 -1.88
CA LYS A 251 8.66 26.88 -1.15
C LYS A 251 7.99 25.92 -0.16
N SER A 252 8.35 24.65 -0.17
CA SER A 252 7.75 23.62 0.67
C SER A 252 8.81 22.92 1.52
N SER A 253 8.37 22.32 2.62
CA SER A 253 9.22 21.51 3.48
C SER A 253 8.66 20.11 3.63
N VAL A 254 9.52 19.10 3.54
CA VAL A 254 9.14 17.72 3.88
C VAL A 254 8.88 17.62 5.38
N ARG A 255 7.66 17.21 5.76
CA ARG A 255 7.27 16.98 7.15
C ARG A 255 8.12 15.85 7.75
N ASN A 256 8.39 15.96 9.05
CA ASN A 256 9.01 14.86 9.80
C ASN A 256 8.04 13.66 9.89
N CYS A 257 8.59 12.47 10.10
CA CYS A 257 7.83 11.27 10.34
C CYS A 257 6.98 11.39 11.60
N SER A 258 5.74 10.91 11.49
CA SER A 258 4.79 10.85 12.60
C SER A 258 5.36 9.97 13.71
N LYS A 259 5.38 10.48 14.95
CA LYS A 259 5.83 9.71 16.10
C LYS A 259 4.78 8.68 16.51
N LEU A 260 5.23 7.52 16.95
CA LEU A 260 4.40 6.41 17.38
C LEU A 260 4.36 6.30 18.91
N PRO A 261 3.23 5.91 19.52
CA PRO A 261 3.20 5.57 20.93
C PRO A 261 3.94 4.23 21.16
N PRO A 262 4.49 3.99 22.37
CA PRO A 262 5.15 2.72 22.70
C PRO A 262 4.26 1.50 22.53
N LEU A 263 3.00 1.63 22.96
CA LEU A 263 1.93 0.63 22.85
C LEU A 263 0.72 1.25 22.17
N LEU A 264 0.08 0.49 21.27
CA LEU A 264 -1.12 0.91 20.54
C LEU A 264 -2.40 0.28 21.12
N GLY A 265 -2.27 -0.78 21.91
CA GLY A 265 -3.39 -1.49 22.53
C GLY A 265 -4.16 -0.68 23.61
N PRO A 266 -5.24 -1.27 24.15
CA PRO A 266 -5.71 -2.63 23.89
C PRO A 266 -6.58 -2.74 22.62
N ALA A 267 -6.57 -3.93 22.00
CA ALA A 267 -7.59 -4.30 21.03
C ALA A 267 -8.95 -4.55 21.74
N PRO A 268 -10.10 -4.25 21.11
CA PRO A 268 -11.39 -4.47 21.73
C PRO A 268 -11.70 -5.97 21.85
N THR A 269 -11.91 -6.43 23.09
CA THR A 269 -12.17 -7.84 23.43
C THR A 269 -13.60 -8.27 23.08
N SER A 270 -14.59 -7.37 23.11
CA SER A 270 -16.01 -7.72 23.06
C SER A 270 -16.58 -7.94 21.65
N SER A 271 -15.92 -7.43 20.61
CA SER A 271 -16.43 -7.44 19.23
C SER A 271 -15.87 -8.57 18.35
N LEU A 272 -14.86 -9.31 18.82
CA LEU A 272 -14.15 -10.29 17.99
C LEU A 272 -14.93 -11.59 17.76
N ASP A 273 -15.70 -12.03 18.76
CA ASP A 273 -16.52 -13.25 18.66
C ASP A 273 -17.72 -13.04 17.72
N GLU A 274 -18.32 -11.84 17.71
CA GLU A 274 -19.38 -11.45 16.78
C GLU A 274 -18.89 -11.35 15.32
N ILE A 275 -17.60 -11.05 15.12
CA ILE A 275 -17.00 -10.84 13.80
C ILE A 275 -16.38 -12.15 13.24
N GLY A 276 -16.31 -13.23 14.02
CA GLY A 276 -15.78 -14.53 13.58
C GLY A 276 -14.25 -14.64 13.66
N GLY A 277 -13.61 -14.00 14.66
CA GLY A 277 -12.18 -14.10 14.95
C GLY A 277 -11.27 -13.23 14.07
N TRP A 278 -9.94 -13.41 14.13
CA TRP A 278 -8.98 -12.54 13.43
C TRP A 278 -8.80 -12.84 11.93
N GLY A 279 -9.35 -13.97 11.45
CA GLY A 279 -9.18 -14.44 10.07
C GLY A 279 -7.79 -14.98 9.76
N THR A 280 -7.67 -15.55 8.56
CA THR A 280 -6.47 -16.25 8.09
C THR A 280 -5.91 -15.56 6.85
N ILE A 281 -4.58 -15.41 6.81
CA ILE A 281 -3.86 -14.92 5.63
C ILE A 281 -3.78 -16.09 4.63
N PRO A 282 -4.11 -15.90 3.35
CA PRO A 282 -4.04 -16.96 2.35
C PRO A 282 -2.60 -17.43 2.13
N THR A 283 -2.41 -18.72 1.82
CA THR A 283 -1.09 -19.34 1.58
C THR A 283 -0.76 -19.47 0.08
N LEU A 284 0.54 -19.56 -0.22
CA LEU A 284 1.12 -19.51 -1.57
C LEU A 284 1.34 -20.85 -2.27
N GLU A 285 1.10 -21.98 -1.58
CA GLU A 285 1.41 -23.34 -2.08
C GLU A 285 0.73 -23.68 -3.42
N SER A 286 -0.26 -22.89 -3.83
CA SER A 286 -1.02 -23.05 -5.07
C SER A 286 -0.38 -22.45 -6.35
N LEU A 287 0.72 -21.70 -6.28
CA LEU A 287 1.15 -20.84 -7.40
C LEU A 287 2.55 -21.10 -8.01
N GLY A 288 3.35 -22.04 -7.48
CA GLY A 288 4.52 -22.63 -8.17
C GLY A 288 5.63 -21.67 -8.61
N ILE A 289 5.75 -20.47 -8.01
CA ILE A 289 6.72 -19.44 -8.41
C ILE A 289 7.62 -19.11 -7.21
N SER A 290 8.93 -19.08 -7.45
CA SER A 290 9.95 -18.65 -6.48
C SER A 290 10.30 -17.18 -6.76
N VAL A 291 10.12 -16.32 -5.76
CA VAL A 291 10.43 -14.88 -5.84
C VAL A 291 11.49 -14.51 -4.81
N THR A 292 12.32 -13.53 -5.13
CA THR A 292 13.52 -13.14 -4.37
C THR A 292 13.41 -11.83 -3.61
N LYS A 293 12.21 -11.43 -3.20
CA LYS A 293 12.03 -10.23 -2.37
C LYS A 293 11.18 -10.56 -1.17
N ALA A 294 11.69 -10.22 0.01
CA ALA A 294 10.94 -10.33 1.25
C ALA A 294 9.98 -9.14 1.38
N GLY A 295 8.68 -9.40 1.46
CA GLY A 295 7.66 -8.43 1.82
C GLY A 295 7.78 -7.96 3.27
N GLY A 296 7.09 -6.86 3.59
CA GLY A 296 6.96 -6.36 4.96
C GLY A 296 7.77 -5.10 5.26
N GLU A 297 7.35 -4.43 6.32
CA GLU A 297 7.99 -3.24 6.87
C GLU A 297 9.38 -3.58 7.43
N ASN A 298 9.54 -4.72 8.11
CA ASN A 298 10.83 -5.12 8.66
C ASN A 298 11.87 -5.36 7.56
N ALA A 299 11.48 -6.03 6.47
CA ALA A 299 12.34 -6.20 5.31
C ALA A 299 12.66 -4.86 4.62
N ALA A 300 11.69 -3.95 4.54
CA ALA A 300 11.90 -2.61 3.99
C ALA A 300 12.93 -1.81 4.80
N LEU A 301 12.77 -1.75 6.12
CA LEU A 301 13.66 -1.07 7.04
C LEU A 301 15.05 -1.71 7.05
N GLY A 302 15.10 -3.05 6.98
CA GLY A 302 16.31 -3.82 6.77
C GLY A 302 17.02 -3.46 5.47
N ARG A 303 16.30 -3.27 4.35
CA ARG A 303 16.88 -2.85 3.08
C ARG A 303 17.40 -1.41 3.11
N VAL A 304 16.72 -0.50 3.80
CA VAL A 304 17.23 0.87 4.03
C VAL A 304 18.53 0.81 4.83
N HIS A 305 18.56 0.02 5.92
CA HIS A 305 19.75 -0.21 6.73
C HIS A 305 20.90 -0.80 5.90
N GLU A 306 20.63 -1.84 5.14
CA GLU A 306 21.60 -2.51 4.28
C GLU A 306 22.22 -1.54 3.27
N TYR A 307 21.38 -0.81 2.52
CA TYR A 307 21.84 0.01 1.40
C TYR A 307 22.53 1.30 1.88
N PHE A 308 21.95 1.99 2.86
CA PHE A 308 22.49 3.27 3.33
C PHE A 308 23.64 3.03 4.30
N TRP A 309 23.45 2.17 5.29
CA TRP A 309 24.33 2.12 6.46
C TRP A 309 25.35 0.99 6.35
N LYS A 310 24.91 -0.24 6.09
CA LYS A 310 25.83 -1.39 6.04
C LYS A 310 26.77 -1.35 4.84
N LYS A 311 26.23 -1.13 3.63
CA LYS A 311 27.00 -1.15 2.38
C LYS A 311 27.49 0.23 1.92
N ASP A 312 27.04 1.29 2.58
CA ASP A 312 27.43 2.67 2.30
C ASP A 312 27.24 3.09 0.82
N GLN A 313 26.17 2.62 0.17
CA GLN A 313 25.95 2.76 -1.27
C GLN A 313 25.26 4.07 -1.67
N LEU A 314 24.66 4.78 -0.70
CA LEU A 314 23.90 6.00 -1.02
C LEU A 314 24.79 7.09 -1.66
N LYS A 315 26.06 7.21 -1.24
CA LYS A 315 27.01 8.19 -1.81
C LYS A 315 27.36 7.99 -3.28
N VAL A 316 27.11 6.81 -3.86
CA VAL A 316 27.37 6.48 -5.29
C VAL A 316 26.08 6.22 -6.08
N TYR A 317 24.91 6.56 -5.51
CA TYR A 317 23.62 6.25 -6.09
C TYR A 317 23.42 6.85 -7.49
N LYS A 318 23.80 8.12 -7.72
CA LYS A 318 23.62 8.79 -9.02
C LYS A 318 24.44 8.13 -10.13
N GLU A 319 25.61 7.62 -9.79
CA GLU A 319 26.55 6.96 -10.70
C GLU A 319 26.07 5.55 -11.07
N THR A 320 25.49 4.83 -10.10
CA THR A 320 25.18 3.40 -10.23
C THR A 320 23.75 3.11 -10.69
N ARG A 321 22.80 4.04 -10.52
CA ARG A 321 21.35 3.83 -10.75
C ARG A 321 20.93 3.26 -12.11
N ASN A 322 21.75 3.44 -13.14
CA ASN A 322 21.48 2.94 -14.50
C ASN A 322 22.03 1.51 -14.72
N GLY A 323 22.64 0.90 -13.71
CA GLY A 323 23.05 -0.49 -13.75
C GLY A 323 21.86 -1.45 -13.91
N MET A 324 22.12 -2.64 -14.44
CA MET A 324 21.09 -3.66 -14.69
C MET A 324 21.33 -4.97 -13.93
N LEU A 325 22.53 -5.17 -13.39
CA LEU A 325 22.95 -6.41 -12.76
C LEU A 325 23.18 -6.22 -11.25
N GLY A 326 22.64 -7.15 -10.47
CA GLY A 326 22.81 -7.19 -9.02
C GLY A 326 21.87 -6.25 -8.25
N PRO A 327 21.80 -6.38 -6.91
CA PRO A 327 20.90 -5.58 -6.09
C PRO A 327 21.44 -4.17 -5.80
N ASP A 328 22.75 -3.94 -5.88
CA ASP A 328 23.40 -2.77 -5.28
C ASP A 328 23.47 -1.54 -6.21
N TYR A 329 23.14 -1.67 -7.49
CA TYR A 329 23.12 -0.52 -8.40
C TYR A 329 22.03 0.51 -8.06
N SER A 330 21.05 0.17 -7.23
CA SER A 330 20.01 1.10 -6.78
C SER A 330 19.39 0.63 -5.46
N THR A 331 18.57 1.48 -4.84
CA THR A 331 17.94 1.20 -3.55
C THR A 331 17.06 -0.05 -3.55
N LYS A 332 16.40 -0.34 -4.67
CA LYS A 332 15.36 -1.37 -4.82
C LYS A 332 14.12 -1.15 -3.92
N PHE A 333 13.88 0.07 -3.44
CA PHE A 333 12.78 0.39 -2.53
C PHE A 333 11.36 0.29 -3.13
N SER A 334 11.24 0.25 -4.46
CA SER A 334 9.95 0.39 -5.14
C SER A 334 8.84 -0.60 -4.71
N PRO A 335 9.10 -1.88 -4.40
CA PRO A 335 8.03 -2.79 -3.96
C PRO A 335 7.43 -2.38 -2.61
N TRP A 336 8.28 -1.98 -1.65
CA TRP A 336 7.83 -1.54 -0.33
C TRP A 336 7.21 -0.15 -0.34
N LEU A 337 7.63 0.73 -1.25
CA LEU A 337 6.93 2.00 -1.48
C LEU A 337 5.55 1.76 -2.09
N ALA A 338 5.41 0.81 -3.02
CA ALA A 338 4.14 0.51 -3.68
C ALA A 338 3.12 -0.17 -2.75
N SER A 339 3.56 -1.07 -1.85
CA SER A 339 2.70 -1.63 -0.81
C SER A 339 2.50 -0.70 0.39
N GLY A 340 3.22 0.42 0.43
CA GLY A 340 3.29 1.35 1.55
C GLY A 340 3.90 0.77 2.81
N SER A 341 4.66 -0.32 2.71
CA SER A 341 5.51 -0.86 3.78
C SER A 341 6.71 0.04 4.10
N LEU A 342 7.03 1.00 3.22
CA LEU A 342 8.06 2.01 3.42
C LEU A 342 7.50 3.41 3.16
N SER A 343 7.71 4.35 4.09
CA SER A 343 7.32 5.75 3.91
C SER A 343 8.41 6.55 3.17
N PRO A 344 8.05 7.41 2.20
CA PRO A 344 9.01 8.33 1.59
C PRO A 344 9.55 9.37 2.58
N ARG A 345 8.77 9.78 3.59
CA ARG A 345 9.23 10.69 4.66
C ARG A 345 10.33 10.03 5.49
N TYR A 346 10.18 8.74 5.78
CA TYR A 346 11.21 7.97 6.51
C TYR A 346 12.52 7.89 5.71
N ILE A 347 12.44 7.65 4.40
CA ILE A 347 13.63 7.66 3.53
C ILE A 347 14.31 9.04 3.59
N CYS A 348 13.55 10.13 3.56
CA CYS A 348 14.10 11.48 3.65
C CYS A 348 14.80 11.76 4.98
N GLU A 349 14.21 11.33 6.10
CA GLU A 349 14.87 11.44 7.41
C GLU A 349 16.17 10.63 7.45
N GLU A 350 16.18 9.44 6.87
CA GLU A 350 17.38 8.60 6.78
C GLU A 350 18.45 9.19 5.86
N VAL A 351 18.07 9.82 4.73
CA VAL A 351 19.01 10.57 3.88
C VAL A 351 19.62 11.73 4.66
N LYS A 352 18.81 12.57 5.31
CA LYS A 352 19.31 13.68 6.15
C LYS A 352 20.23 13.18 7.26
N ARG A 353 19.93 12.02 7.85
CA ARG A 353 20.79 11.38 8.86
C ARG A 353 22.10 10.90 8.26
N TYR A 354 22.07 10.28 7.08
CA TYR A 354 23.26 9.85 6.35
C TYR A 354 24.16 11.03 6.00
N GLU A 355 23.60 12.11 5.49
CA GLU A 355 24.33 13.32 5.12
C GLU A 355 25.05 13.96 6.32
N ARG A 356 24.43 13.97 7.50
CA ARG A 356 25.06 14.47 8.73
C ARG A 356 26.18 13.57 9.27
N GLN A 357 26.08 12.25 9.08
CA GLN A 357 26.98 11.28 9.70
C GLN A 357 28.07 10.77 8.74
N ARG A 358 27.88 10.97 7.44
CA ARG A 358 28.78 10.50 6.38
C ARG A 358 29.06 11.64 5.41
N ILE A 359 28.31 11.72 4.33
CA ILE A 359 28.57 12.68 3.25
C ILE A 359 27.27 13.17 2.65
N ALA A 360 27.22 14.47 2.35
CA ALA A 360 26.22 15.07 1.47
C ALA A 360 26.85 15.30 0.10
N ASN A 361 26.25 14.76 -0.96
CA ASN A 361 26.72 14.93 -2.32
C ASN A 361 25.56 14.84 -3.33
N ASP A 362 25.89 14.92 -4.62
CA ASP A 362 24.92 14.79 -5.69
C ASP A 362 24.10 13.48 -5.61
N SER A 363 24.70 12.38 -5.17
CA SER A 363 24.02 11.07 -5.07
C SER A 363 22.98 11.02 -3.96
N THR A 364 23.27 11.59 -2.78
CA THR A 364 22.31 11.66 -1.68
C THR A 364 21.10 12.53 -2.07
N TYR A 365 21.34 13.65 -2.73
CA TYR A 365 20.30 14.51 -3.29
C TYR A 365 19.50 13.82 -4.42
N TRP A 366 20.17 13.07 -5.31
CA TRP A 366 19.51 12.44 -6.46
C TRP A 366 18.46 11.41 -6.05
N LEU A 367 18.65 10.73 -4.91
CA LEU A 367 17.64 9.83 -4.39
C LEU A 367 16.37 10.59 -3.97
N VAL A 368 16.52 11.71 -3.28
CA VAL A 368 15.39 12.58 -2.89
C VAL A 368 14.68 13.10 -4.13
N CYS A 369 15.42 13.54 -5.15
CA CYS A 369 14.84 13.94 -6.43
C CYS A 369 13.97 12.86 -7.05
N LEU A 370 14.39 11.59 -7.02
CA LEU A 370 13.58 10.53 -7.61
C LEU A 370 12.33 10.22 -6.80
N LEU A 371 12.34 10.44 -5.49
CA LEU A 371 11.12 10.34 -4.68
C LEU A 371 10.10 11.44 -5.01
N ILE A 372 10.54 12.64 -5.42
CA ILE A 372 9.65 13.70 -5.93
C ILE A 372 8.90 13.25 -7.19
N ASN A 373 9.50 12.36 -7.98
CA ASN A 373 8.95 11.90 -9.27
C ASN A 373 7.84 10.85 -9.12
N PHE A 374 7.59 10.30 -7.93
CA PHE A 374 6.58 9.26 -7.70
C PHE A 374 5.20 9.81 -7.29
N HIS A 375 4.90 11.08 -7.60
CA HIS A 375 3.72 11.80 -7.10
C HIS A 375 2.88 12.43 -8.20
#